data_AF-A0A072VA88-F1
#
_entry.id   AF-A0A072VA88-F1
#
_cell.length_a   1.000
_cell.length_b   1.000
_cell.length_c   1.000
_cell.angle_alpha   90.00
_cell.angle_beta   90.00
_cell.angle_gamma   90.00
#
_symmetry.space_group_name_H-M   'P 1'
#
loop_
_entity.id
_entity.type
_entity.pdbx_description
1 polymer ?
#
loop_
_entity_poly.entity_id
_entity_poly.type
_entity_poly.pdbx_seq_one_letter_code
_entity_poly.pdbx_strand_id
1 'polypeptide(L)'
;MEGVEAKSSSGYGKPPWIFRGSALYQLHLVKAEKARACIPKEFKLVEAFGYTLGGFFLASYDDSPVGAFDELVVIAGLVWNRPTSCAWATRVYVNNNEACSHGRKDVGLPSQVARFSKTISAVSRQSRGWNGFSNMVQIGSEFRSPNDHLNVQVTEIKSLDAADPCHISLTSAGK
;
A
#
# COMPACT_ATOMS: atom_id res chain seq x y z
N MET A 1 20.80 5.64 -38.39
CA MET A 1 19.35 5.38 -38.27
C MET A 1 19.16 4.60 -36.99
N GLU A 2 18.84 5.30 -35.91
CA GLU A 2 18.40 4.67 -34.65
C GLU A 2 17.08 3.96 -34.92
N GLY A 3 17.09 2.64 -34.79
CA GLY A 3 15.88 1.84 -34.80
C GLY A 3 15.10 2.14 -33.53
N VAL A 4 14.02 2.91 -33.66
CA VAL A 4 13.00 3.02 -32.63
C VAL A 4 12.37 1.65 -32.50
N GLU A 5 12.83 0.88 -31.51
CA GLU A 5 12.29 -0.42 -31.18
C GLU A 5 10.87 -0.21 -30.64
N ALA A 6 9.88 -0.53 -31.47
CA ALA A 6 8.48 -0.56 -31.09
C ALA A 6 8.34 -1.60 -29.96
N LYS A 7 8.10 -1.14 -28.73
CA LYS A 7 7.83 -1.99 -27.57
C LYS A 7 6.45 -2.66 -27.76
N SER A 8 6.44 -3.71 -28.56
CA SER A 8 5.31 -4.62 -28.75
C SER A 8 5.58 -5.91 -27.98
N SER A 9 5.55 -5.83 -26.65
CA SER A 9 5.40 -7.00 -25.80
C SER A 9 4.35 -6.68 -24.75
N SER A 10 3.13 -7.18 -24.94
CA SER A 10 2.08 -7.12 -23.92
C SER A 10 2.55 -7.93 -22.70
N GLY A 11 2.76 -7.28 -21.55
CA GLY A 11 3.16 -7.91 -20.29
C GLY A 11 4.59 -7.62 -19.80
N TYR A 12 4.88 -8.13 -18.59
CA TYR A 12 6.07 -7.80 -17.78
C TYR A 12 7.43 -8.27 -18.35
N GLY A 13 7.43 -9.05 -19.44
CA GLY A 13 8.65 -9.70 -19.94
C GLY A 13 9.25 -10.69 -18.94
N LYS A 14 10.51 -11.09 -19.15
CA LYS A 14 11.21 -12.03 -18.27
C LYS A 14 11.80 -11.29 -17.05
N PRO A 15 11.85 -11.91 -15.86
CA PRO A 15 12.49 -11.33 -14.68
C PRO A 15 14.02 -11.16 -14.89
N PRO A 16 14.70 -10.28 -14.12
CA PRO A 16 14.17 -9.51 -12.99
C PRO A 16 13.38 -8.27 -13.41
N TRP A 17 12.25 -8.03 -12.74
CA TRP A 17 11.43 -6.84 -12.93
C TRP A 17 11.88 -5.72 -11.98
N ILE A 18 12.05 -4.52 -12.53
CA ILE A 18 12.50 -3.35 -11.77
C ILE A 18 11.32 -2.41 -11.58
N PHE A 19 11.10 -1.98 -10.34
CA PHE A 19 10.05 -1.04 -9.97
C PHE A 19 10.70 0.17 -9.29
N ARG A 20 10.28 1.38 -9.65
CA ARG A 20 10.69 2.63 -8.98
C ARG A 20 9.47 3.46 -8.64
N GLY A 21 9.49 4.07 -7.47
CA GLY A 21 8.38 4.89 -7.00
C GLY A 21 8.47 5.20 -5.51
N SER A 22 7.33 5.58 -4.94
CA SER A 22 7.17 5.88 -3.52
C SER A 22 6.12 4.98 -2.88
N ALA A 23 6.20 4.79 -1.57
CA ALA A 23 5.23 4.00 -0.83
C ALA A 23 4.86 4.67 0.50
N LEU A 24 3.56 4.72 0.80
CA LEU A 24 3.01 5.15 2.07
C LEU A 24 2.59 3.92 2.87
N TYR A 25 3.17 3.72 4.05
CA TYR A 25 2.81 2.66 4.97
C TYR A 25 1.93 3.19 6.10
N GLN A 26 0.80 2.53 6.36
CA GLN A 26 -0.02 2.81 7.54
C GLN A 26 -0.28 1.51 8.29
N LEU A 27 0.50 1.31 9.35
CA LEU A 27 0.43 0.14 10.19
C LEU A 27 -0.61 0.32 11.28
N HIS A 28 -1.34 -0.76 11.59
CA HIS A 28 -2.37 -0.78 12.62
C HIS A 28 -2.28 -2.04 13.46
N LEU A 29 -2.65 -1.93 14.74
CA LEU A 29 -2.93 -3.10 15.55
C LEU A 29 -4.31 -3.65 15.17
N VAL A 30 -4.31 -4.87 14.65
CA VAL A 30 -5.52 -5.59 14.26
C VAL A 30 -5.79 -6.67 15.30
N LYS A 31 -7.03 -6.79 15.77
CA LYS A 31 -7.40 -7.87 16.69
C LYS A 31 -7.09 -9.23 16.05
N ALA A 32 -6.42 -10.11 16.78
CA ALA A 32 -6.01 -11.43 16.31
C ALA A 32 -7.19 -12.25 15.78
N GLU A 33 -8.35 -12.16 16.44
CA GLU A 33 -9.61 -12.80 16.04
C GLU A 33 -10.03 -12.43 14.61
N LYS A 34 -9.93 -11.14 14.25
CA LYS A 34 -10.29 -10.63 12.92
C LYS A 34 -9.26 -11.05 11.89
N ALA A 35 -7.98 -10.97 12.25
CA ALA A 35 -6.91 -11.42 11.38
C ALA A 35 -6.99 -12.93 11.09
N ARG A 36 -7.43 -13.76 12.06
CA ARG A 36 -7.63 -15.21 11.88
C ARG A 36 -8.78 -15.56 10.95
N ALA A 37 -9.80 -14.71 10.85
CA ALA A 37 -10.89 -14.94 9.91
C ALA A 37 -10.41 -14.83 8.44
N CYS A 38 -9.34 -14.08 8.17
CA CYS A 38 -8.82 -13.86 6.83
C CYS A 38 -7.57 -14.70 6.48
N ILE A 39 -6.90 -15.25 7.49
CA ILE A 39 -5.64 -15.99 7.33
C ILE A 39 -5.91 -17.49 7.50
N PRO A 40 -5.48 -18.33 6.54
CA PRO A 40 -5.63 -19.78 6.64
C PRO A 40 -5.03 -20.34 7.94
N LYS A 41 -5.68 -21.34 8.54
CA LYS A 41 -5.37 -21.86 9.89
C LYS A 41 -4.01 -22.55 9.97
N GLU A 42 -3.48 -23.00 8.84
CA GLU A 42 -2.15 -23.57 8.71
C GLU A 42 -1.03 -22.57 9.00
N PHE A 43 -1.30 -21.26 8.87
CA PHE A 43 -0.31 -20.22 9.15
C PHE A 43 -0.43 -19.70 10.57
N LYS A 44 0.65 -19.88 11.35
CA LYS A 44 0.73 -19.38 12.73
C LYS A 44 0.78 -17.85 12.73
N LEU A 45 -0.12 -17.21 13.47
CA LEU A 45 -0.12 -15.76 13.65
C LEU A 45 1.05 -15.29 14.52
N VAL A 46 1.65 -14.15 14.16
CA VAL A 46 2.45 -13.34 15.08
C VAL A 46 1.50 -12.44 15.85
N GLU A 47 1.22 -12.77 17.10
CA GLU A 47 0.34 -12.00 17.98
C GLU A 47 0.96 -11.70 19.33
N ALA A 48 0.58 -10.55 19.89
CA ALA A 48 0.86 -10.14 21.26
C ALA A 48 -0.40 -9.50 21.85
N PHE A 49 -0.77 -9.91 23.07
CA PHE A 49 -1.95 -9.37 23.78
C PHE A 49 -3.28 -9.47 22.98
N GLY A 50 -3.43 -10.46 22.11
CA GLY A 50 -4.61 -10.61 21.26
C GLY A 50 -4.66 -9.68 20.05
N TYR A 51 -3.54 -9.05 19.69
CA TYR A 51 -3.38 -8.21 18.51
C TYR A 51 -2.24 -8.69 17.62
N THR A 52 -2.32 -8.38 16.33
CA THR A 52 -1.25 -8.54 15.35
C THR A 52 -1.00 -7.22 14.63
N LEU A 53 0.18 -7.09 14.02
CA LEU A 53 0.49 -5.94 13.17
C LEU A 53 -0.08 -6.17 11.77
N GLY A 54 -1.08 -5.37 11.41
CA GLY A 54 -1.64 -5.30 10.07
C GLY A 54 -1.58 -3.88 9.53
N GLY A 55 -2.46 -3.57 8.59
CA GLY A 55 -2.59 -2.24 8.01
C GLY A 55 -2.67 -2.30 6.50
N PHE A 56 -2.08 -1.32 5.84
CA PHE A 56 -1.98 -1.29 4.39
C PHE A 56 -0.76 -0.47 3.96
N PHE A 57 -0.36 -0.66 2.71
CA PHE A 57 0.56 0.26 2.07
C PHE A 57 0.05 0.64 0.68
N LEU A 58 0.24 1.90 0.33
CA LEU A 58 -0.05 2.45 -0.99
C LEU A 58 1.29 2.71 -1.69
N ALA A 59 1.61 1.94 -2.72
CA ALA A 59 2.73 2.16 -3.61
C ALA A 59 2.27 2.95 -4.83
N SER A 60 3.03 3.96 -5.20
CA SER A 60 2.89 4.73 -6.45
C SER A 60 4.15 4.50 -7.26
N TYR A 61 4.07 3.69 -8.31
CA TYR A 61 5.19 3.38 -9.19
C TYR A 61 5.25 4.37 -10.34
N ASP A 62 6.41 5.02 -10.49
CA ASP A 62 6.71 5.94 -11.59
C ASP A 62 7.29 5.19 -12.80
N ASP A 63 8.00 4.09 -12.54
CA ASP A 63 8.62 3.24 -13.56
C ASP A 63 8.46 1.76 -13.21
N SER A 64 7.96 0.99 -14.18
CA SER A 64 7.76 -0.46 -14.10
C SER A 64 7.70 -1.07 -15.51
N PRO A 65 7.78 -2.40 -15.67
CA PRO A 65 7.68 -3.06 -16.97
C PRO A 65 6.40 -2.71 -17.77
N VAL A 66 5.32 -2.32 -17.09
CA VAL A 66 4.02 -1.95 -17.69
C VAL A 66 3.70 -0.45 -17.54
N GLY A 67 4.71 0.36 -17.23
CA GLY A 67 4.58 1.80 -17.01
C GLY A 67 4.14 2.18 -15.59
N ALA A 68 3.74 3.43 -15.39
CA ALA A 68 3.34 3.94 -14.09
C ALA A 68 1.99 3.35 -13.63
N PHE A 69 1.89 2.97 -12.35
CA PHE A 69 0.65 2.46 -11.76
C PHE A 69 0.64 2.62 -10.24
N ASP A 70 -0.56 2.59 -9.66
CA ASP A 70 -0.76 2.61 -8.21
C ASP A 70 -1.20 1.24 -7.70
N GLU A 71 -0.70 0.86 -6.53
CA GLU A 71 -0.99 -0.40 -5.85
C GLU A 71 -1.30 -0.17 -4.37
N LEU A 72 -2.44 -0.66 -3.90
CA LEU A 72 -2.80 -0.67 -2.48
C LEU A 72 -2.86 -2.12 -1.99
N VAL A 73 -2.02 -2.47 -1.03
CA VAL A 73 -2.03 -3.79 -0.39
C VAL A 73 -2.64 -3.69 0.99
N VAL A 74 -3.66 -4.51 1.25
CA VAL A 74 -4.30 -4.64 2.57
C VAL A 74 -3.68 -5.84 3.30
N ILE A 75 -3.12 -5.59 4.47
CA ILE A 75 -2.42 -6.57 5.30
C ILE A 75 -3.29 -6.88 6.53
N ALA A 76 -3.76 -8.12 6.66
CA ALA A 76 -4.55 -8.52 7.83
C ALA A 76 -3.71 -8.77 9.07
N GLY A 77 -2.44 -9.16 8.90
CA GLY A 77 -1.56 -9.48 10.01
C GLY A 77 -0.23 -10.07 9.53
N LEU A 78 0.66 -10.34 10.49
CA LEU A 78 1.91 -11.05 10.26
C LEU A 78 1.76 -12.54 10.53
N VAL A 79 2.30 -13.39 9.66
CA VAL A 79 2.35 -14.84 9.83
C VAL A 79 3.79 -15.32 9.97
N TRP A 80 4.00 -16.39 10.71
CA TRP A 80 5.30 -17.04 10.81
C TRP A 80 5.59 -17.85 9.54
N ASN A 81 6.73 -17.58 8.91
CA ASN A 81 7.30 -18.35 7.82
C ASN A 81 8.78 -18.59 8.13
N ARG A 82 9.10 -19.74 8.75
CA ARG A 82 10.43 -19.99 9.31
C ARG A 82 11.55 -19.68 8.29
N PRO A 83 12.62 -18.94 8.67
CA PRO A 83 12.96 -18.45 10.01
C PRO A 83 12.38 -17.07 10.38
N THR A 84 11.60 -16.43 9.50
CA THR A 84 11.13 -15.04 9.68
C THR A 84 9.61 -14.95 9.83
N SER A 85 9.09 -13.72 9.84
CA SER A 85 7.67 -13.42 9.68
C SER A 85 7.42 -12.75 8.34
N CYS A 86 6.21 -12.90 7.81
CA CYS A 86 5.78 -12.29 6.55
C CYS A 86 4.42 -11.61 6.74
N ALA A 87 4.17 -10.53 6.00
CA ALA A 87 2.86 -9.92 5.94
C ALA A 87 1.90 -10.76 5.10
N TRP A 88 0.69 -10.98 5.61
CA TRP A 88 -0.36 -11.62 4.84
C TRP A 88 -1.24 -10.58 4.15
N ALA A 89 -1.07 -10.46 2.83
CA ALA A 89 -1.91 -9.62 1.99
C ALA A 89 -3.26 -10.31 1.75
N THR A 90 -4.36 -9.70 2.20
CA THR A 90 -5.71 -10.22 1.96
C THR A 90 -6.29 -9.76 0.64
N ARG A 91 -5.93 -8.54 0.23
CA ARG A 91 -6.34 -7.93 -1.03
C ARG A 91 -5.24 -7.02 -1.54
N VAL A 92 -5.09 -6.99 -2.86
CA VAL A 92 -4.21 -6.06 -3.56
C VAL A 92 -5.06 -5.33 -4.59
N TYR A 93 -5.08 -4.01 -4.57
CA TYR A 93 -5.81 -3.21 -5.55
C TYR A 93 -4.81 -2.53 -6.47
N VAL A 94 -5.06 -2.58 -7.79
CA VAL A 94 -4.13 -2.05 -8.80
C VAL A 94 -4.91 -1.31 -9.88
N ASN A 95 -4.43 -0.17 -10.35
CA ASN A 95 -5.11 0.57 -11.44
C ASN A 95 -4.73 0.11 -12.86
N ASN A 96 -3.79 -0.82 -13.00
CA ASN A 96 -3.34 -1.36 -14.28
C ASN A 96 -3.74 -2.84 -14.43
N ASN A 97 -4.40 -3.18 -15.54
CA ASN A 97 -4.89 -4.53 -15.82
C ASN A 97 -3.75 -5.55 -16.02
N GLU A 98 -2.64 -5.16 -16.65
CA GLU A 98 -1.49 -6.04 -16.87
C GLU A 98 -0.79 -6.36 -15.55
N ALA A 99 -0.59 -5.34 -14.70
CA ALA A 99 -0.07 -5.50 -13.33
C ALA A 99 -0.96 -6.43 -12.48
N CYS A 100 -2.28 -6.26 -12.56
CA CYS A 100 -3.24 -7.13 -11.87
C CYS A 100 -3.17 -8.58 -12.38
N SER A 101 -3.12 -8.79 -13.71
CA SER A 101 -3.00 -10.14 -14.29
C SER A 101 -1.68 -10.80 -13.92
N HIS A 102 -0.57 -10.06 -13.95
CA HIS A 102 0.76 -10.56 -13.59
C HIS A 102 0.82 -10.95 -12.11
N GLY A 103 0.34 -10.07 -11.22
CA GLY A 103 0.27 -10.34 -9.79
C GLY A 103 -0.48 -11.64 -9.47
N ARG A 104 -1.59 -11.92 -10.17
CA ARG A 104 -2.34 -13.17 -10.00
C ARG A 104 -1.62 -14.40 -10.57
N LYS A 105 -1.11 -14.32 -11.79
CA LYS A 105 -0.60 -15.49 -12.54
C LYS A 105 0.81 -15.90 -12.13
N ASP A 106 1.69 -14.93 -11.96
CA ASP A 106 3.13 -15.17 -11.76
C ASP A 106 3.54 -15.07 -10.29
N VAL A 107 2.84 -14.25 -9.49
CA VAL A 107 3.17 -14.01 -8.07
C VAL A 107 2.18 -14.68 -7.12
N GLY A 108 0.94 -14.94 -7.54
CA GLY A 108 -0.11 -15.51 -6.69
C GLY A 108 -0.78 -14.51 -5.74
N LEU A 109 -0.70 -13.21 -6.04
CA LEU A 109 -1.33 -12.16 -5.23
C LEU A 109 -2.85 -12.12 -5.43
N PRO A 110 -3.63 -11.79 -4.39
CA PRO A 110 -5.07 -11.56 -4.49
C PRO A 110 -5.38 -10.18 -5.11
N SER A 111 -4.84 -9.92 -6.30
CA SER A 111 -4.94 -8.63 -6.99
C SER A 111 -6.33 -8.39 -7.57
N GLN A 112 -6.79 -7.14 -7.58
CA GLN A 112 -8.08 -6.68 -8.11
C GLN A 112 -7.89 -5.33 -8.77
N VAL A 113 -8.64 -5.06 -9.84
CA VAL A 113 -8.55 -3.77 -10.54
C VAL A 113 -9.35 -2.73 -9.76
N ALA A 114 -8.74 -1.57 -9.51
CA ALA A 114 -9.39 -0.48 -8.80
C ALA A 114 -9.00 0.88 -9.37
N ARG A 115 -9.87 1.88 -9.19
CA ARG A 115 -9.59 3.28 -9.50
C ARG A 115 -9.02 3.99 -8.27
N PHE A 116 -7.97 4.76 -8.48
CA PHE A 116 -7.32 5.57 -7.46
C PHE A 116 -7.56 7.04 -7.77
N SER A 117 -7.93 7.82 -6.75
CA SER A 117 -8.05 9.27 -6.84
C SER A 117 -7.27 9.89 -5.68
N LYS A 118 -6.24 10.69 -5.99
CA LYS A 118 -5.40 11.36 -5.00
C LYS A 118 -5.76 12.84 -4.97
N THR A 119 -6.17 13.33 -3.81
CA THR A 119 -6.46 14.75 -3.58
C THR A 119 -5.43 15.28 -2.59
N ILE A 120 -4.66 16.29 -3.01
CA ILE A 120 -3.70 16.98 -2.15
C ILE A 120 -4.41 18.19 -1.56
N SER A 121 -4.51 18.25 -0.23
CA SER A 121 -4.97 19.46 0.47
C SER A 121 -3.77 20.13 1.14
N ALA A 122 -3.44 21.33 0.68
CA ALA A 122 -2.43 22.17 1.31
C ALA A 122 -2.93 22.58 2.70
N VAL A 123 -2.21 22.18 3.75
CA VAL A 123 -2.53 22.63 5.11
C VAL A 123 -1.98 24.04 5.26
N SER A 124 -2.85 25.05 5.29
CA SER A 124 -2.42 26.40 5.64
C SER A 124 -1.99 26.42 7.10
N ARG A 125 -0.71 26.68 7.34
CA ARG A 125 -0.14 26.70 8.69
C ARG A 125 -0.62 27.97 9.41
N GLN A 126 -1.73 27.89 10.15
CA GLN A 126 -2.06 28.94 11.12
C GLN A 126 -1.02 28.89 12.25
N SER A 127 -0.20 29.93 12.37
CA SER A 127 0.76 30.07 13.47
C SER A 127 -0.01 30.15 14.79
N ARG A 128 -0.11 29.04 15.52
CA ARG A 128 -0.57 29.08 16.91
C ARG A 128 0.61 29.49 17.79
N GLY A 129 0.41 30.57 18.53
CA GLY A 129 1.41 31.22 19.36
C GLY A 129 2.08 30.27 20.35
N TRP A 130 3.39 30.44 20.44
CA TRP A 130 4.30 29.86 21.42
C TRP A 130 3.85 30.21 22.85
N ASN A 131 3.68 29.21 23.72
CA ASN A 131 3.75 29.36 25.18
C ASN A 131 4.15 28.02 25.86
N GLY A 132 5.43 27.91 26.23
CA GLY A 132 5.85 27.37 27.55
C GLY A 132 6.35 25.92 27.71
N PHE A 133 7.69 25.77 27.79
CA PHE A 133 8.54 24.89 28.66
C PHE A 133 8.51 23.34 28.50
N SER A 134 9.54 22.73 27.87
CA SER A 134 10.78 22.06 28.41
C SER A 134 10.65 20.52 28.50
N ASN A 135 11.56 19.60 28.13
CA ASN A 135 13.01 19.61 27.88
C ASN A 135 13.45 18.30 27.14
N MET A 136 14.56 18.35 26.36
CA MET A 136 15.56 17.31 25.99
C MET A 136 15.10 15.94 25.41
N VAL A 137 15.61 15.42 24.27
CA VAL A 137 16.98 15.32 23.75
C VAL A 137 17.00 15.42 22.22
N GLN A 138 17.95 16.19 21.71
CA GLN A 138 18.24 16.41 20.31
C GLN A 138 19.03 15.22 19.73
N ILE A 139 18.41 14.41 18.87
CA ILE A 139 19.10 13.63 17.83
C ILE A 139 18.63 14.20 16.49
N GLY A 140 19.56 14.71 15.69
CA GLY A 140 19.26 15.36 14.42
C GLY A 140 18.99 14.35 13.32
N SER A 141 17.81 14.44 12.71
CA SER A 141 17.62 14.20 11.28
C SER A 141 16.58 15.19 10.82
N GLU A 142 16.94 16.12 9.94
CA GLU A 142 16.01 17.07 9.35
C GLU A 142 14.98 16.32 8.47
N PHE A 143 13.89 15.86 9.08
CA PHE A 143 12.69 15.50 8.33
C PHE A 143 11.96 16.79 7.97
N ARG A 144 12.28 17.37 6.81
CA ARG A 144 11.33 18.28 6.14
C ARG A 144 10.22 17.42 5.56
N SER A 145 9.16 17.17 6.33
CA SER A 145 7.88 16.77 5.74
C SER A 145 7.17 18.03 5.25
N PRO A 146 6.80 18.14 3.97
CA PRO A 146 5.69 19.00 3.57
C PRO A 146 4.45 18.52 4.34
N ASN A 147 3.79 19.42 5.07
CA ASN A 147 2.50 19.14 5.72
C ASN A 147 1.40 19.20 4.66
N ASP A 148 1.48 18.33 3.66
CA ASP A 148 0.42 18.16 2.67
C ASP A 148 -0.42 16.96 3.08
N HIS A 149 -1.71 17.20 3.32
CA HIS A 149 -2.63 16.13 3.66
C HIS A 149 -3.01 15.43 2.35
N LEU A 150 -2.43 14.25 2.13
CA LEU A 150 -2.78 13.38 1.01
C LEU A 150 -4.01 12.56 1.37
N ASN A 151 -5.10 12.80 0.65
CA ASN A 151 -6.29 11.96 0.68
C ASN A 151 -6.30 11.05 -0.55
N VAL A 152 -6.32 9.73 -0.35
CA VAL A 152 -6.40 8.76 -1.44
C VAL A 152 -7.68 7.95 -1.32
N GLN A 153 -8.51 8.05 -2.36
CA GLN A 153 -9.73 7.27 -2.50
C GLN A 153 -9.48 6.11 -3.46
N VAL A 154 -9.77 4.90 -3.01
CA VAL A 154 -9.70 3.68 -3.83
C VAL A 154 -11.11 3.13 -4.01
N THR A 155 -11.49 2.90 -5.27
CA THR A 155 -12.79 2.33 -5.65
C THR A 155 -12.55 1.09 -6.48
N GLU A 156 -12.93 -0.08 -5.95
CA GLU A 156 -12.86 -1.34 -6.68
C GLU A 156 -13.74 -1.31 -7.93
N ILE A 157 -13.20 -1.70 -9.09
CA ILE A 157 -13.97 -1.84 -10.33
C ILE A 157 -14.42 -3.29 -10.40
N LYS A 158 -15.63 -3.58 -9.89
CA LYS A 158 -16.19 -4.92 -9.97
C LYS A 158 -16.69 -5.21 -11.38
N SER A 159 -16.35 -6.38 -11.90
CA SER A 159 -17.05 -6.98 -13.03
C SER A 159 -18.40 -7.49 -12.52
N LEU A 160 -19.47 -6.77 -12.88
CA LEU A 160 -20.93 -6.99 -12.80
C LEU A 160 -21.64 -7.96 -11.81
N ASP A 161 -20.99 -8.85 -11.05
CA ASP A 161 -21.68 -9.97 -10.36
C ASP A 161 -21.48 -10.10 -8.83
N ALA A 162 -21.04 -9.07 -8.08
CA ALA A 162 -20.99 -9.21 -6.61
C ALA A 162 -21.18 -7.90 -5.81
N ALA A 163 -22.10 -7.96 -4.84
CA ALA A 163 -22.60 -6.88 -3.99
C ALA A 163 -21.53 -6.02 -3.26
N ASP A 164 -21.88 -4.73 -3.12
CA ASP A 164 -21.27 -3.58 -2.44
C ASP A 164 -19.82 -3.16 -2.79
N PRO A 165 -19.60 -1.91 -3.25
CA PRO A 165 -18.27 -1.39 -3.55
C PRO A 165 -17.48 -1.12 -2.25
N CYS A 166 -16.28 -1.71 -2.13
CA CYS A 166 -15.36 -1.35 -1.06
C CYS A 166 -14.74 0.02 -1.34
N HIS A 167 -15.14 1.02 -0.57
CA HIS A 167 -14.58 2.37 -0.61
C HIS A 167 -13.56 2.54 0.52
N ILE A 168 -12.29 2.74 0.16
CA ILE A 168 -11.21 3.00 1.12
C ILE A 168 -10.74 4.43 0.92
N SER A 169 -10.86 5.25 1.98
CA SER A 169 -10.28 6.60 2.04
C SER A 169 -9.09 6.60 2.99
N LEU A 170 -7.93 6.99 2.47
CA LEU A 170 -6.68 7.08 3.21
C LEU A 170 -6.38 8.55 3.47
N THR A 171 -6.17 8.92 4.73
CA THR A 171 -5.78 10.27 5.13
C THR A 171 -4.45 10.23 5.85
N SER A 172 -3.40 10.78 5.23
CA SER A 172 -2.12 10.98 5.90
C SER A 172 -2.16 12.30 6.69
N ALA A 173 -2.42 12.20 7.99
CA ALA A 173 -2.25 13.31 8.93
C ALA A 173 -0.90 13.16 9.63
N GLY A 174 0.09 13.98 9.23
CA GLY A 174 1.32 14.14 10.01
C GLY A 174 0.99 14.74 11.38
N LYS A 175 1.42 14.08 12.47
CA LYS A 175 1.38 14.64 13.82
C LYS A 175 2.61 15.49 14.08
#